data_AF-A0A4Q3CGZ4-F1
#
_entry.id   AF-A0A4Q3CGZ4-F1
#
_cell.length_a   1.000
_cell.length_b   1.000
_cell.length_c   1.000
_cell.angle_alpha   90.00
_cell.angle_beta   90.00
_cell.angle_gamma   90.00
#
_symmetry.space_group_name_H-M   'P 1'
#
loop_
_entity.id
_entity.type
_entity.pdbx_description
1 polymer ?
#
loop_
_entity_poly.entity_id
_entity_poly.type
_entity_poly.pdbx_seq_one_letter_code
_entity_poly.pdbx_strand_id
1 'polypeptide(L)'
;MKNKILILKCLFTFILILPMLFSAQEGTKQVSPTAATLSGLFYNPTSNYGSYLSGPDDNNIKFVISDFNSERFYFGFSWTTYSNTAGATTILNYLTQTAFFYYRILDSTGNVVAGPTLLAQAAGSPGQIGSYAQAVAGPRIGTLNPTGYIPIQFTPAKNDTYIIQYWRGTSATSSVINNTAALSPLFDFTVAAPSPVTTPTSYTFKTGRIFATKWGLVTTTANATSQYFTDIASVGSPSFYVYTDANNVLKLDLPNIQPLAYTVGVNNYGIT
;
A
#
# COMPACT_ATOMS: atom_id res chain seq x y z
N MET A 1 50.31 3.90 -2.01
CA MET A 1 49.39 3.57 -0.88
C MET A 1 48.09 4.38 -0.88
N LYS A 2 48.08 5.69 -1.17
CA LYS A 2 46.85 6.52 -1.18
C LYS A 2 45.70 5.99 -2.07
N ASN A 3 46.00 5.48 -3.27
CA ASN A 3 44.97 4.96 -4.19
C ASN A 3 44.28 3.68 -3.70
N LYS A 4 44.99 2.83 -2.93
CA LYS A 4 44.40 1.60 -2.36
C LYS A 4 43.39 1.92 -1.23
N ILE A 5 43.64 2.98 -0.45
CA ILE A 5 42.75 3.44 0.61
C ILE A 5 41.49 4.10 0.03
N LEU A 6 41.60 4.78 -1.11
CA LEU A 6 40.45 5.39 -1.80
C LEU A 6 39.50 4.33 -2.41
N ILE A 7 40.06 3.30 -3.05
CA ILE A 7 39.29 2.19 -3.61
C ILE A 7 38.59 1.38 -2.51
N LEU A 8 39.27 1.13 -1.38
CA LEU A 8 38.68 0.41 -0.25
C LEU A 8 37.53 1.21 0.40
N LYS A 9 37.64 2.55 0.47
CA LYS A 9 36.56 3.43 0.94
C LYS A 9 35.36 3.45 -0.01
N CYS A 10 35.59 3.54 -1.33
CA CYS A 10 34.49 3.44 -2.30
C CYS A 10 33.79 2.08 -2.26
N LEU A 11 34.55 0.99 -2.07
CA LEU A 11 33.99 -0.36 -1.97
C LEU A 11 33.13 -0.53 -0.69
N PHE A 12 33.58 -0.01 0.46
CA PHE A 12 32.79 0.00 1.69
C PHE A 12 31.52 0.85 1.57
N THR A 13 31.60 2.02 0.93
CA THR A 13 30.44 2.86 0.67
C THR A 13 29.45 2.16 -0.28
N PHE A 14 29.92 1.45 -1.30
CA PHE A 14 29.06 0.70 -2.22
C PHE A 14 28.38 -0.49 -1.54
N ILE A 15 29.11 -1.22 -0.68
CA ILE A 15 28.58 -2.37 0.10
C ILE A 15 27.57 -1.92 1.17
N LEU A 16 27.74 -0.73 1.74
CA LEU A 16 26.79 -0.17 2.74
C LEU A 16 25.54 0.45 2.11
N ILE A 17 25.58 0.89 0.85
CA ILE A 17 24.43 1.49 0.14
C ILE A 17 23.58 0.44 -0.58
N LEU A 18 24.19 -0.65 -1.08
CA LEU A 18 23.48 -1.71 -1.81
C LEU A 18 22.28 -2.35 -1.06
N PRO A 19 22.34 -2.63 0.26
CA PRO A 19 21.20 -3.20 0.98
C PRO A 19 20.05 -2.22 1.18
N MET A 20 20.24 -0.91 0.99
CA MET A 20 19.17 0.08 1.08
C MET A 20 18.29 0.14 -0.18
N LEU A 21 18.76 -0.42 -1.30
CA LEU A 21 18.04 -0.37 -2.58
C LEU A 21 16.92 -1.41 -2.71
N PHE A 22 16.87 -2.40 -1.80
CA PHE A 22 15.94 -3.53 -1.89
C PHE A 22 14.96 -3.63 -0.70
N SER A 23 14.65 -2.51 -0.04
CA SER A 23 13.46 -2.46 0.82
C SER A 23 12.22 -2.33 -0.06
N ALA A 24 11.71 -3.46 -0.54
CA ALA A 24 10.41 -3.57 -1.20
C ALA A 24 9.29 -3.57 -0.14
N GLN A 25 8.72 -2.39 0.09
CA GLN A 25 7.33 -2.28 0.54
C GLN A 25 6.42 -2.68 -0.63
N GLU A 26 5.15 -2.98 -0.40
CA GLU A 26 4.18 -3.15 -1.49
C GLU A 26 3.20 -1.99 -1.41
N GLY A 27 3.34 -1.03 -2.32
CA GLY A 27 2.67 0.27 -2.20
C GLY A 27 3.02 1.24 -3.31
N THR A 28 2.74 2.52 -3.09
CA THR A 28 3.00 3.59 -4.06
C THR A 28 4.42 3.59 -4.58
N LYS A 29 5.43 3.32 -3.75
CA LYS A 29 6.84 3.33 -4.20
C LYS A 29 7.11 2.37 -5.36
N GLN A 30 6.40 1.24 -5.43
CA GLN A 30 6.56 0.20 -6.46
C GLN A 30 5.52 0.39 -7.57
N VAL A 31 4.25 0.55 -7.19
CA VAL A 31 3.13 0.64 -8.14
C VAL A 31 3.06 2.00 -8.82
N SER A 32 3.75 3.01 -8.30
CA SER A 32 3.85 4.35 -8.88
C SER A 32 5.27 4.90 -8.70
N PRO A 33 6.26 4.50 -9.51
CA PRO A 33 7.66 4.90 -9.32
C PRO A 33 7.93 6.41 -9.44
N THR A 34 7.02 7.15 -10.08
CA THR A 34 7.08 8.62 -10.18
C THR A 34 5.73 9.24 -9.84
N ALA A 35 5.75 10.48 -9.34
CA ALA A 35 4.54 11.24 -9.06
C ALA A 35 3.74 11.64 -10.32
N ALA A 36 4.34 11.49 -11.51
CA ALA A 36 3.74 11.86 -12.79
C ALA A 36 2.96 10.71 -13.45
N THR A 37 3.26 9.45 -13.09
CA THR A 37 2.66 8.26 -13.69
C THR A 37 2.15 7.34 -12.59
N LEU A 38 0.95 7.62 -12.08
CA LEU A 38 0.43 6.98 -10.89
C LEU A 38 -0.51 5.81 -11.23
N SER A 39 -0.45 4.79 -10.40
CA SER A 39 -1.41 3.71 -10.33
C SER A 39 -1.77 3.44 -8.88
N GLY A 40 -3.05 3.61 -8.57
CA GLY A 40 -3.60 3.46 -7.23
C GLY A 40 -4.46 2.22 -7.08
N LEU A 41 -4.85 1.91 -5.84
CA LEU A 41 -5.85 0.87 -5.56
C LEU A 41 -7.21 1.32 -6.08
N PHE A 42 -7.95 0.38 -6.67
CA PHE A 42 -9.32 0.60 -7.12
C PHE A 42 -10.30 -0.20 -6.27
N TYR A 43 -11.34 0.45 -5.76
CA TYR A 43 -12.47 -0.15 -5.08
C TYR A 43 -13.69 -0.07 -6.00
N ASN A 44 -14.14 -1.22 -6.52
CA ASN A 44 -15.41 -1.30 -7.24
C ASN A 44 -16.03 -2.71 -7.08
N PRO A 45 -16.81 -2.91 -6.00
CA PRO A 45 -17.45 -4.19 -5.72
C PRO A 45 -18.44 -4.62 -6.83
N THR A 46 -19.13 -3.66 -7.45
CA THR A 46 -20.14 -3.93 -8.50
C THR A 46 -19.52 -4.62 -9.71
N SER A 47 -18.27 -4.29 -10.04
CA SER A 47 -17.53 -4.87 -11.16
C SER A 47 -16.48 -5.90 -10.71
N ASN A 48 -16.46 -6.27 -9.42
CA ASN A 48 -15.49 -7.21 -8.84
C ASN A 48 -14.01 -6.80 -9.01
N TYR A 49 -13.69 -5.51 -8.81
CA TYR A 49 -12.32 -4.99 -8.82
C TYR A 49 -11.83 -4.60 -7.42
N GLY A 50 -10.60 -5.03 -7.12
CA GLY A 50 -9.88 -4.73 -5.88
C GLY A 50 -10.44 -5.45 -4.66
N SER A 51 -9.80 -5.25 -3.51
CA SER A 51 -10.26 -5.81 -2.23
C SER A 51 -11.51 -5.07 -1.74
N TYR A 52 -12.49 -5.81 -1.24
CA TYR A 52 -13.70 -5.26 -0.62
C TYR A 52 -14.28 -6.20 0.43
N LEU A 53 -15.26 -5.71 1.19
CA LEU A 53 -15.92 -6.47 2.26
C LEU A 53 -16.53 -7.76 1.71
N SER A 54 -16.02 -8.91 2.19
CA SER A 54 -16.48 -10.25 1.77
C SER A 54 -16.38 -10.48 0.26
N GLY A 55 -15.40 -9.87 -0.40
CA GLY A 55 -15.10 -10.14 -1.80
C GLY A 55 -14.47 -11.53 -2.04
N PRO A 56 -14.37 -11.97 -3.30
CA PRO A 56 -13.70 -13.21 -3.69
C PRO A 56 -12.26 -13.27 -3.19
N ASP A 57 -11.77 -14.49 -2.92
CA ASP A 57 -10.43 -14.66 -2.35
C ASP A 57 -9.33 -14.10 -3.25
N ASP A 58 -9.47 -14.20 -4.56
CA ASP A 58 -8.49 -13.67 -5.52
C ASP A 58 -8.29 -12.15 -5.39
N ASN A 59 -9.31 -11.42 -4.93
CA ASN A 59 -9.30 -9.98 -4.78
C ASN A 59 -8.76 -9.53 -3.41
N ASN A 60 -8.61 -10.46 -2.46
CA ASN A 60 -8.11 -10.15 -1.13
C ASN A 60 -6.63 -9.78 -1.18
N ILE A 61 -6.28 -8.70 -0.49
CA ILE A 61 -4.89 -8.37 -0.19
C ILE A 61 -4.51 -9.11 1.09
N LYS A 62 -3.50 -9.95 0.98
CA LYS A 62 -2.98 -10.84 2.03
C LYS A 62 -1.64 -10.33 2.52
N PHE A 63 -1.37 -10.58 3.81
CA PHE A 63 -0.06 -10.31 4.39
C PHE A 63 0.39 -11.40 5.36
N VAL A 64 1.68 -11.73 5.32
CA VAL A 64 2.29 -12.78 6.16
C VAL A 64 3.01 -12.16 7.35
N ILE A 65 2.72 -12.70 8.54
CA ILE A 65 3.47 -12.49 9.77
C ILE A 65 4.15 -13.81 10.12
N SER A 66 5.48 -13.85 10.10
CA SER A 66 6.28 -15.02 10.49
C SER A 66 6.76 -14.99 11.93
N ASP A 67 6.79 -13.82 12.56
CA ASP A 67 7.05 -13.71 14.00
C ASP A 67 6.19 -12.61 14.62
N PHE A 68 5.05 -13.00 15.18
CA PHE A 68 4.09 -12.05 15.78
C PHE A 68 4.64 -11.33 17.01
N ASN A 69 5.72 -11.82 17.63
CA ASN A 69 6.35 -11.13 18.75
C ASN A 69 7.15 -9.91 18.28
N SER A 70 7.72 -9.94 17.08
CA SER A 70 8.59 -8.88 16.55
C SER A 70 8.01 -8.12 15.35
N GLU A 71 7.18 -8.74 14.53
CA GLU A 71 6.64 -8.16 13.31
C GLU A 71 5.29 -7.44 13.56
N ARG A 72 5.11 -6.30 12.89
CA ARG A 72 3.87 -5.51 12.88
C ARG A 72 3.49 -5.18 11.45
N PHE A 73 2.20 -5.06 11.21
CA PHE A 73 1.68 -4.60 9.92
C PHE A 73 1.27 -3.14 10.02
N TYR A 74 1.77 -2.34 9.08
CA TYR A 74 1.55 -0.91 8.97
C TYR A 74 0.90 -0.62 7.63
N PHE A 75 -0.11 0.24 7.63
CA PHE A 75 -0.78 0.59 6.39
C PHE A 75 -1.36 2.00 6.40
N GLY A 76 -1.54 2.52 5.19
CA GLY A 76 -2.15 3.82 4.95
C GLY A 76 -2.71 3.93 3.54
N PHE A 77 -3.63 4.89 3.38
CA PHE A 77 -4.38 5.12 2.16
C PHE A 77 -4.60 6.61 1.90
N SER A 78 -5.07 6.89 0.70
CA SER A 78 -5.49 8.20 0.26
C SER A 78 -6.82 8.10 -0.50
N TRP A 79 -7.80 7.41 0.10
CA TRP A 79 -9.10 7.16 -0.52
C TRP A 79 -9.78 8.47 -0.95
N THR A 80 -10.30 8.44 -2.17
CA THR A 80 -11.14 9.47 -2.76
C THR A 80 -12.19 8.83 -3.66
N THR A 81 -13.26 9.57 -3.94
CA THR A 81 -14.27 9.15 -4.91
C THR A 81 -13.63 9.01 -6.30
N TYR A 82 -14.00 7.95 -7.02
CA TYR A 82 -13.61 7.78 -8.42
C TYR A 82 -14.31 8.87 -9.26
N SER A 83 -13.53 9.74 -9.89
CA SER A 83 -14.02 10.86 -10.71
C SER A 83 -13.17 11.00 -11.96
N ASN A 84 -13.80 11.35 -13.08
CA ASN A 84 -13.16 11.56 -14.37
C ASN A 84 -13.00 13.04 -14.77
N THR A 85 -13.34 13.96 -13.85
CA THR A 85 -13.35 15.40 -14.14
C THR A 85 -12.24 16.10 -13.37
N ALA A 86 -11.33 16.75 -14.10
CA ALA A 86 -10.31 17.62 -13.53
C ALA A 86 -10.97 18.81 -12.81
N GLY A 87 -10.57 19.07 -11.56
CA GLY A 87 -11.15 20.15 -10.75
C GLY A 87 -12.44 19.78 -10.01
N ALA A 88 -12.89 18.52 -10.07
CA ALA A 88 -13.73 18.00 -9.01
C ALA A 88 -13.00 18.24 -7.68
N THR A 89 -13.68 18.76 -6.66
CA THR A 89 -13.13 19.03 -5.32
C THR A 89 -12.76 17.75 -4.55
N THR A 90 -12.37 16.68 -5.27
CA THR A 90 -11.76 15.45 -4.76
C THR A 90 -10.35 15.73 -4.28
N ILE A 91 -10.28 16.54 -3.23
CA ILE A 91 -9.10 16.75 -2.40
C ILE A 91 -8.66 15.38 -1.87
N LEU A 92 -7.37 15.09 -2.03
CA LEU A 92 -6.71 14.04 -1.28
C LEU A 92 -6.90 14.21 0.20
N ASN A 93 -7.20 13.11 0.88
CA ASN A 93 -7.72 13.03 2.23
C ASN A 93 -9.22 13.26 2.28
N TYR A 94 -9.93 12.27 2.82
CA TYR A 94 -10.52 12.30 4.18
C TYR A 94 -10.88 13.64 4.86
N LEU A 95 -10.21 14.75 4.53
CA LEU A 95 -10.37 16.11 5.07
C LEU A 95 -11.73 16.74 4.79
N THR A 96 -12.41 16.37 3.71
CA THR A 96 -13.64 17.06 3.26
C THR A 96 -14.72 16.12 2.69
N GLN A 97 -14.45 14.82 2.57
CA GLN A 97 -15.40 13.89 1.94
C GLN A 97 -16.37 13.29 2.96
N THR A 98 -17.64 13.24 2.58
CA THR A 98 -18.70 12.40 3.17
C THR A 98 -18.49 10.89 2.92
N ALA A 99 -17.30 10.48 2.48
CA ALA A 99 -16.97 9.11 2.13
C ALA A 99 -16.37 8.40 3.36
N PHE A 100 -17.19 7.61 4.03
CA PHE A 100 -16.76 6.78 5.15
C PHE A 100 -16.05 5.56 4.60
N PHE A 101 -14.78 5.36 4.92
CA PHE A 101 -14.08 4.13 4.59
C PHE A 101 -13.82 3.33 5.84
N TYR A 102 -14.08 2.04 5.76
CA TYR A 102 -13.83 1.08 6.82
C TYR A 102 -12.75 0.11 6.39
N TYR A 103 -12.07 -0.47 7.37
CA TYR A 103 -11.26 -1.65 7.15
C TYR A 103 -11.57 -2.72 8.20
N ARG A 104 -11.20 -3.96 7.88
CA ARG A 104 -11.09 -5.07 8.82
C ARG A 104 -9.92 -5.96 8.44
N ILE A 105 -9.44 -6.70 9.41
CA ILE A 105 -8.41 -7.72 9.23
C ILE A 105 -8.98 -9.06 9.65
N LEU A 106 -8.81 -10.06 8.79
CA LEU A 106 -9.17 -11.44 9.06
C LEU A 106 -7.89 -12.27 9.22
N ASP A 107 -7.96 -13.29 10.06
CA ASP A 107 -6.93 -14.33 10.10
C ASP A 107 -7.15 -15.37 8.98
N SER A 108 -6.26 -16.36 8.84
CA SER A 108 -6.37 -17.37 7.77
C SER A 108 -7.60 -18.27 7.88
N THR A 109 -8.25 -18.31 9.04
CA THR A 109 -9.48 -19.06 9.27
C THR A 109 -10.74 -18.25 8.96
N GLY A 110 -10.58 -16.98 8.57
CA GLY A 110 -11.68 -16.07 8.28
C GLY A 110 -12.27 -15.38 9.52
N ASN A 111 -11.62 -15.49 10.68
CA ASN A 111 -12.05 -14.77 11.89
C ASN A 111 -11.64 -13.31 11.81
N VAL A 112 -12.54 -12.40 12.14
CA VAL A 112 -12.22 -10.96 12.23
C VAL A 112 -11.39 -10.71 13.47
N VAL A 113 -10.13 -10.31 13.29
CA VAL A 113 -9.17 -10.02 14.37
C VAL A 113 -8.91 -8.52 14.56
N ALA A 114 -9.38 -7.69 13.63
CA ALA A 114 -9.47 -6.24 13.80
C ALA A 114 -10.63 -5.65 12.97
N GLY A 115 -11.30 -4.64 13.50
CA GLY A 115 -12.41 -3.95 12.84
C GLY A 115 -13.76 -4.68 12.94
N PRO A 116 -14.80 -4.17 12.25
CA PRO A 116 -14.77 -3.03 11.32
C PRO A 116 -14.38 -1.73 12.01
N THR A 117 -13.40 -1.02 11.46
CA THR A 117 -12.91 0.26 11.99
C THR A 117 -13.05 1.34 10.93
N LEU A 118 -13.67 2.46 11.30
CA LEU A 118 -13.73 3.65 10.45
C LEU A 118 -12.33 4.26 10.33
N LEU A 119 -11.88 4.51 9.11
CA LEU A 119 -10.68 5.29 8.84
C LEU A 119 -10.92 6.74 9.22
N ALA A 120 -9.99 7.30 10.00
CA ALA A 120 -10.12 8.64 10.55
C ALA A 120 -10.16 9.70 9.44
N GLN A 121 -11.05 10.69 9.61
CA GLN A 121 -11.29 11.72 8.60
C GLN A 121 -10.46 13.00 8.83
N ALA A 122 -10.10 13.31 10.07
CA ALA A 122 -9.32 14.52 10.39
C ALA A 122 -7.92 14.48 9.75
N ALA A 123 -7.44 15.60 9.20
CA ALA A 123 -6.12 15.69 8.59
C ALA A 123 -5.01 15.22 9.52
N GLY A 124 -4.06 14.47 8.95
CA GLY A 124 -2.90 13.98 9.68
C GLY A 124 -3.22 12.86 10.66
N SER A 125 -4.42 12.29 10.60
CA SER A 125 -4.77 11.12 11.41
C SER A 125 -4.01 9.86 10.96
N PRO A 126 -3.83 8.87 11.83
CA PRO A 126 -3.25 7.58 11.46
C PRO A 126 -3.94 6.95 10.24
N GLY A 127 -3.14 6.41 9.33
CA GLY A 127 -3.57 5.75 8.10
C GLY A 127 -3.79 6.71 6.92
N GLN A 128 -3.60 8.02 7.09
CA GLN A 128 -3.71 8.99 6.01
C GLN A 128 -2.37 9.24 5.31
N ILE A 129 -2.37 9.14 3.98
CA ILE A 129 -1.25 9.51 3.12
C ILE A 129 -1.63 10.77 2.36
N GLY A 130 -1.02 11.91 2.72
CA GLY A 130 -1.35 13.22 2.16
C GLY A 130 -0.54 13.62 0.94
N SER A 131 0.60 12.97 0.69
CA SER A 131 1.45 13.29 -0.47
C SER A 131 2.22 12.08 -0.98
N TYR A 132 2.59 12.14 -2.26
CA TYR A 132 3.44 11.13 -2.89
C TYR A 132 4.77 10.94 -2.14
N ALA A 133 5.39 12.02 -1.65
CA ALA A 133 6.63 11.95 -0.90
C ALA A 133 6.48 11.15 0.41
N GLN A 134 5.37 11.33 1.14
CA GLN A 134 5.05 10.51 2.31
C GLN A 134 4.84 9.04 1.95
N ALA A 135 4.13 8.78 0.84
CA ALA A 135 3.87 7.43 0.36
C ALA A 135 5.17 6.69 -0.01
N VAL A 136 6.10 7.37 -0.69
CA VAL A 136 7.41 6.80 -1.06
C VAL A 136 8.34 6.64 0.14
N ALA A 137 8.27 7.54 1.12
CA ALA A 137 9.01 7.40 2.36
C ALA A 137 8.52 6.20 3.19
N GLY A 138 7.24 5.83 3.08
CA GLY A 138 6.62 4.72 3.81
C GLY A 138 6.15 5.12 5.23
N PRO A 139 5.90 4.14 6.11
CA PRO A 139 5.32 4.40 7.42
C PRO A 139 6.34 5.02 8.38
N ARG A 140 5.88 5.95 9.22
CA ARG A 140 6.61 6.45 10.39
C ARG A 140 6.43 5.47 11.55
N ILE A 141 7.46 4.69 11.85
CA ILE A 141 7.44 3.68 12.93
C ILE A 141 7.99 4.31 14.21
N GLY A 142 7.10 4.65 15.14
CA GLY A 142 7.46 5.45 16.32
C GLY A 142 7.89 6.87 15.92
N THR A 143 9.09 7.27 16.32
CA THR A 143 9.73 8.54 15.89
C THR A 143 10.64 8.38 14.67
N LEU A 144 10.81 7.16 14.17
CA LEU A 144 11.69 6.85 13.05
C LEU A 144 10.97 7.12 11.73
N ASN A 145 11.72 7.54 10.71
CA ASN A 145 11.20 7.93 9.39
C ASN A 145 10.21 9.13 9.43
N PRO A 146 10.64 10.31 9.91
CA PRO A 146 9.76 11.46 10.13
C PRO A 146 9.13 12.04 8.86
N THR A 147 9.70 11.75 7.69
CA THR A 147 9.17 12.14 6.36
C THR A 147 8.01 11.25 5.90
N GLY A 148 7.82 10.10 6.55
CA GLY A 148 6.74 9.15 6.27
C GLY A 148 5.37 9.60 6.76
N TYR A 149 4.36 8.81 6.41
CA TYR A 149 2.99 9.00 6.91
C TYR A 149 2.81 8.38 8.30
N ILE A 150 1.81 8.82 9.06
CA ILE A 150 1.44 8.19 10.34
C ILE A 150 0.62 6.94 10.03
N PRO A 151 1.10 5.72 10.28
CA PRO A 151 0.40 4.52 9.86
C PRO A 151 -0.69 4.10 10.85
N ILE A 152 -1.67 3.34 10.36
CA ILE A 152 -2.40 2.43 11.24
C ILE A 152 -1.51 1.21 11.47
N GLN A 153 -1.43 0.74 12.71
CA GLN A 153 -0.65 -0.43 13.10
C GLN A 153 -1.59 -1.56 13.53
N PHE A 154 -1.34 -2.74 13.00
CA PHE A 154 -1.94 -3.99 13.48
C PHE A 154 -0.90 -4.81 14.25
N THR A 155 -1.29 -5.28 15.43
CA THR A 155 -0.50 -6.19 16.26
C THR A 155 -1.06 -7.60 16.13
N PRO A 156 -0.37 -8.50 15.43
CA PRO A 156 -0.79 -9.89 15.29
C PRO A 156 -0.68 -10.64 16.62
N ALA A 157 -1.56 -11.62 16.83
CA ALA A 157 -1.57 -12.48 18.03
C ALA A 157 -0.93 -13.86 17.79
N LYS A 158 -0.66 -14.19 16.52
CA LYS A 158 -0.05 -15.46 16.08
C LYS A 158 0.64 -15.27 14.73
N ASN A 159 1.55 -16.16 14.40
CA ASN A 159 2.08 -16.26 13.04
C ASN A 159 0.96 -16.72 12.13
N ASP A 160 0.68 -15.96 11.07
CA ASP A 160 -0.41 -16.27 10.15
C ASP A 160 -0.26 -15.53 8.82
N THR A 161 -1.05 -15.96 7.85
CA THR A 161 -1.42 -15.14 6.69
C THR A 161 -2.76 -14.48 6.99
N TYR A 162 -2.73 -13.16 7.11
CA TYR A 162 -3.90 -12.33 7.36
C TYR A 162 -4.42 -11.74 6.04
N ILE A 163 -5.69 -11.32 6.05
CA ILE A 163 -6.34 -10.62 4.95
C ILE A 163 -6.74 -9.23 5.43
N ILE A 164 -6.43 -8.19 4.64
CA ILE A 164 -7.00 -6.85 4.84
C ILE A 164 -8.11 -6.60 3.81
N GLN A 165 -9.28 -6.23 4.31
CA GLN A 165 -10.41 -5.77 3.52
C GLN A 165 -10.71 -4.31 3.87
N TYR A 166 -11.06 -3.54 2.86
CA TYR A 166 -11.48 -2.14 2.99
C TYR A 166 -12.71 -1.88 2.13
N TRP A 167 -13.59 -0.99 2.56
CA TRP A 167 -14.81 -0.67 1.81
C TRP A 167 -15.37 0.68 2.18
N ARG A 168 -16.23 1.23 1.31
CA ARG A 168 -17.04 2.40 1.66
C ARG A 168 -18.20 1.98 2.56
N GLY A 169 -18.37 2.66 3.68
CA GLY A 169 -19.54 2.62 4.53
C GLY A 169 -20.63 3.61 4.08
N THR A 170 -21.76 3.59 4.78
CA THR A 170 -22.90 4.50 4.53
C THR A 170 -22.92 5.69 5.47
N SER A 171 -22.31 5.58 6.65
CA SER A 171 -22.13 6.68 7.62
C SER A 171 -20.87 6.48 8.46
N ALA A 172 -20.53 7.42 9.34
CA ALA A 172 -19.45 7.26 10.31
C ALA A 172 -19.76 6.20 11.40
N THR A 173 -21.02 5.80 11.53
CA THR A 173 -21.50 4.84 12.53
C THR A 173 -22.02 3.54 11.90
N SER A 174 -22.01 3.45 10.56
CA SER A 174 -22.56 2.33 9.81
C SER A 174 -21.56 1.83 8.78
N SER A 175 -21.00 0.66 9.05
CA SER A 175 -20.09 -0.04 8.15
C SER A 175 -20.83 -0.88 7.09
N VAL A 176 -22.12 -0.63 6.85
CA VAL A 176 -22.85 -1.26 5.74
C VAL A 176 -22.20 -0.86 4.43
N ILE A 177 -21.93 -1.85 3.56
CA ILE A 177 -21.21 -1.62 2.31
C ILE A 177 -21.96 -0.67 1.37
N ASN A 178 -21.23 0.29 0.84
CA ASN A 178 -21.64 1.17 -0.25
C ASN A 178 -20.81 0.81 -1.49
N ASN A 179 -21.48 0.40 -2.56
CA ASN A 179 -20.82 -0.10 -3.77
C ASN A 179 -20.36 0.99 -4.75
N THR A 180 -20.46 2.28 -4.39
CA THR A 180 -19.95 3.38 -5.21
C THR A 180 -18.44 3.30 -5.34
N ALA A 181 -17.95 3.31 -6.57
CA ALA A 181 -16.53 3.20 -6.85
C ALA A 181 -15.69 4.29 -6.16
N ALA A 182 -14.47 3.94 -5.83
CA ALA A 182 -13.49 4.82 -5.22
C ALA A 182 -12.08 4.33 -5.50
N LEU A 183 -11.11 5.19 -5.24
CA LEU A 183 -9.71 4.92 -5.54
C LEU A 183 -8.78 5.46 -4.46
N SER A 184 -7.63 4.83 -4.28
CA SER A 184 -6.54 5.28 -3.41
C SER A 184 -5.28 5.46 -4.25
N PRO A 185 -5.02 6.67 -4.79
CA PRO A 185 -3.89 6.97 -5.67
C PRO A 185 -2.56 6.66 -5.01
N LEU A 186 -2.50 6.93 -3.71
CA LEU A 186 -1.39 6.61 -2.83
C LEU A 186 -1.84 5.59 -1.79
N PHE A 187 -1.06 4.55 -1.57
CA PHE A 187 -1.31 3.53 -0.57
C PHE A 187 0.02 2.91 -0.15
N ASP A 188 0.05 2.34 1.04
CA ASP A 188 1.20 1.60 1.51
C ASP A 188 0.76 0.44 2.38
N PHE A 189 1.38 -0.72 2.14
CA PHE A 189 1.30 -1.90 2.97
C PHE A 189 2.71 -2.36 3.33
N THR A 190 3.00 -2.37 4.62
CA THR A 190 4.33 -2.64 5.12
C THR A 190 4.28 -3.61 6.30
N VAL A 191 4.96 -4.74 6.20
CA VAL A 191 5.34 -5.52 7.39
C VAL A 191 6.74 -5.09 7.81
N ALA A 192 6.92 -4.78 9.09
CA ALA A 192 8.22 -4.42 9.64
C ALA A 192 8.46 -5.08 10.99
N ALA A 193 9.71 -5.34 11.31
CA ALA A 193 10.16 -5.76 12.64
C ALA A 193 10.79 -4.58 13.38
N PRO A 194 10.01 -3.77 14.12
CA PRO A 194 10.56 -2.76 15.02
C PRO A 194 11.32 -3.39 16.19
N SER A 195 12.37 -2.72 16.66
CA SER A 195 13.11 -3.10 17.86
C SER A 195 13.45 -1.88 18.73
N PRO A 196 13.05 -1.86 20.01
CA PRO A 196 12.02 -2.73 20.62
C PRO A 196 10.64 -2.43 20.03
N VAL A 197 9.70 -3.36 20.14
CA VAL A 197 8.37 -3.21 19.53
C VAL A 197 7.56 -2.05 20.11
N THR A 198 7.69 -1.77 21.41
CA THR A 198 6.88 -0.76 22.11
C THR A 198 7.35 0.67 21.88
N THR A 199 8.66 0.87 21.82
CA THR A 199 9.30 2.18 21.61
C THR A 199 10.42 2.03 20.59
N PRO A 200 10.09 1.89 19.30
CA PRO A 200 11.06 1.52 18.29
C PRO A 200 12.21 2.53 18.19
N THR A 201 13.44 2.04 18.29
CA THR A 201 14.67 2.81 18.02
C THR A 201 15.35 2.36 16.73
N SER A 202 14.94 1.20 16.20
CA SER A 202 15.29 0.70 14.87
C SER A 202 14.12 -0.11 14.29
N TYR A 203 14.15 -0.36 12.99
CA TYR A 203 13.23 -1.30 12.35
C TYR A 203 13.88 -1.94 11.13
N THR A 204 13.33 -3.08 10.69
CA THR A 204 13.66 -3.68 9.40
C THR A 204 12.38 -3.99 8.65
N PHE A 205 12.24 -3.49 7.42
CA PHE A 205 11.13 -3.86 6.55
C PHE A 205 11.27 -5.31 6.09
N LYS A 206 10.14 -6.01 6.06
CA LYS A 206 10.05 -7.41 5.62
C LYS A 206 9.41 -7.42 4.23
N THR A 207 10.25 -7.60 3.21
CA THR A 207 9.84 -7.65 1.82
C THR A 207 9.13 -8.98 1.50
N GLY A 208 8.34 -9.01 0.43
CA GLY A 208 7.61 -10.22 0.02
C GLY A 208 6.55 -10.72 1.01
N ARG A 209 6.14 -9.85 1.95
CA ARG A 209 5.11 -10.18 2.94
C ARG A 209 3.70 -9.86 2.47
N ILE A 210 3.52 -9.03 1.45
CA ILE A 210 2.21 -8.59 0.97
C ILE A 210 1.98 -9.19 -0.41
N PHE A 211 0.78 -9.70 -0.67
CA PHE A 211 0.43 -10.25 -1.97
C PHE A 211 -1.08 -10.23 -2.20
N ALA A 212 -1.48 -10.28 -3.46
CA ALA A 212 -2.86 -10.52 -3.89
C ALA A 212 -2.81 -11.31 -5.20
N THR A 213 -3.76 -12.20 -5.42
CA THR A 213 -3.86 -12.92 -6.71
C THR A 213 -4.27 -11.96 -7.82
N LYS A 214 -5.16 -11.01 -7.52
CA LYS A 214 -5.63 -9.95 -8.43
C LYS A 214 -5.55 -8.59 -7.74
N TRP A 215 -4.61 -7.78 -8.20
CA TRP A 215 -4.55 -6.37 -7.83
C TRP A 215 -5.51 -5.57 -8.70
N GLY A 216 -6.56 -5.01 -8.10
CA GLY A 216 -7.45 -4.05 -8.76
C GLY A 216 -6.86 -2.64 -8.71
N LEU A 217 -6.57 -2.08 -9.87
CA LEU A 217 -5.81 -0.85 -10.01
C LEU A 217 -6.46 0.13 -10.98
N VAL A 218 -6.04 1.39 -10.87
CA VAL A 218 -6.54 2.49 -11.68
C VAL A 218 -5.41 3.48 -11.94
N THR A 219 -5.29 3.99 -13.18
CA THR A 219 -4.36 5.09 -13.46
C THR A 219 -4.94 6.39 -12.92
N THR A 220 -4.09 7.24 -12.34
CA THR A 220 -4.55 8.47 -11.72
C THR A 220 -3.66 9.64 -12.13
N THR A 221 -4.26 10.77 -12.44
CA THR A 221 -3.56 12.04 -12.70
C THR A 221 -3.58 12.88 -11.43
N ALA A 222 -2.42 13.40 -11.04
CA ALA A 222 -2.31 14.45 -10.02
C ALA A 222 -2.61 15.82 -10.64
N ASN A 223 -3.40 16.67 -9.99
CA ASN A 223 -3.47 18.09 -10.37
C ASN A 223 -2.62 18.97 -9.43
N ALA A 224 -2.52 20.27 -9.78
CA ALA A 224 -1.73 21.26 -9.05
C ALA A 224 -2.15 21.49 -7.58
N THR A 225 -3.30 20.96 -7.15
CA THR A 225 -3.90 21.18 -5.81
C THR A 225 -4.02 19.89 -4.98
N SER A 226 -3.17 18.89 -5.23
CA SER A 226 -3.24 17.60 -4.53
C SER A 226 -4.60 16.89 -4.70
N GLN A 227 -5.28 17.10 -5.83
CA GLN A 227 -6.44 16.31 -6.20
C GLN A 227 -6.00 15.21 -7.15
N TYR A 228 -6.64 14.05 -7.04
CA TYR A 228 -6.44 12.95 -7.98
C TYR A 228 -7.74 12.57 -8.64
N PHE A 229 -7.65 12.27 -9.92
CA PHE A 229 -8.76 11.86 -10.78
C PHE A 229 -8.24 10.88 -11.83
N THR A 230 -9.16 10.22 -12.53
CA THR A 230 -8.83 9.26 -13.60
C THR A 230 -9.52 9.68 -14.88
N ASP A 231 -8.75 10.06 -15.89
CA ASP A 231 -9.27 10.43 -17.20
C ASP A 231 -8.56 9.66 -18.33
N ILE A 232 -8.96 9.95 -19.56
CA ILE A 232 -8.38 9.35 -20.77
C ILE A 232 -6.89 9.68 -20.96
N ALA A 233 -6.36 10.67 -20.24
CA ALA A 233 -4.95 11.06 -20.27
C ALA A 233 -4.16 10.50 -19.08
N SER A 234 -4.80 9.85 -18.11
CA SER A 234 -4.15 9.26 -16.95
C SER A 234 -3.21 8.12 -17.34
N VAL A 235 -1.93 8.32 -17.03
CA VAL A 235 -0.85 7.36 -17.30
C VAL A 235 -0.40 6.69 -16.01
N GLY A 236 -0.26 5.38 -16.03
CA GLY A 236 0.35 4.58 -14.97
C GLY A 236 1.64 3.93 -15.45
N SER A 237 2.58 3.75 -14.52
CA SER A 237 3.81 2.98 -14.77
C SER A 237 4.06 1.98 -13.64
N PRO A 238 3.12 1.06 -13.35
CA PRO A 238 3.26 0.20 -12.19
C PRO A 238 4.37 -0.84 -12.35
N SER A 239 5.00 -1.14 -11.22
CA SER A 239 5.99 -2.19 -11.07
C SER A 239 5.58 -3.11 -9.92
N PHE A 240 5.63 -4.42 -10.15
CA PHE A 240 5.32 -5.43 -9.14
C PHE A 240 6.48 -6.39 -8.96
N TYR A 241 6.76 -6.75 -7.72
CA TYR A 241 7.63 -7.86 -7.40
C TYR A 241 6.79 -9.11 -7.16
N VAL A 242 7.13 -10.20 -7.83
CA VAL A 242 6.55 -11.52 -7.62
C VAL A 242 7.60 -12.38 -6.96
N TYR A 243 7.31 -12.76 -5.72
CA TYR A 243 8.19 -13.59 -4.90
C TYR A 243 7.84 -15.05 -5.13
N THR A 244 8.85 -15.88 -5.39
CA THR A 244 8.69 -17.31 -5.66
C THR A 244 9.31 -18.16 -4.56
N ASP A 245 8.79 -19.37 -4.36
CA ASP A 245 9.28 -20.32 -3.35
C ASP A 245 10.72 -20.79 -3.61
N ALA A 246 11.20 -20.66 -4.85
CA ALA A 246 12.56 -21.01 -5.28
C ALA A 246 13.60 -19.88 -5.03
N ASN A 247 13.30 -18.93 -4.13
CA ASN A 247 14.13 -17.74 -3.86
C ASN A 247 14.36 -16.83 -5.08
N ASN A 248 13.52 -16.92 -6.13
CA ASN A 248 13.58 -15.98 -7.23
C ASN A 248 12.61 -14.81 -6.96
N VAL A 249 13.02 -13.62 -7.36
CA VAL A 249 12.17 -12.43 -7.35
C VAL A 249 12.03 -11.97 -8.78
N LEU A 250 10.83 -12.09 -9.34
CA LEU A 250 10.51 -11.56 -10.66
C LEU A 250 10.01 -10.13 -10.50
N LYS A 251 10.34 -9.26 -11.46
CA LYS A 251 9.83 -7.89 -11.53
C LYS A 251 9.00 -7.75 -12.80
N LEU A 252 7.73 -7.41 -12.65
CA LEU A 252 6.84 -7.05 -13.75
C LEU A 252 6.79 -5.53 -13.85
N ASP A 253 7.25 -4.98 -14.97
CA ASP A 253 7.18 -3.56 -15.27
C ASP A 253 6.20 -3.30 -16.41
N LEU A 254 5.24 -2.39 -16.20
CA LEU A 254 4.26 -1.98 -17.20
C LEU A 254 4.36 -0.46 -17.44
N PRO A 255 5.37 0.02 -18.17
CA PRO A 255 5.60 1.45 -18.32
C PRO A 255 4.53 2.11 -19.20
N ASN A 256 4.07 3.30 -18.78
CA ASN A 256 3.22 4.21 -19.57
C ASN A 256 1.91 3.60 -20.10
N ILE A 257 1.27 2.74 -19.32
CA ILE A 257 -0.07 2.22 -19.65
C ILE A 257 -1.13 3.29 -19.36
N GLN A 258 -2.22 3.30 -20.15
CA GLN A 258 -3.33 4.26 -20.02
C GLN A 258 -4.73 3.62 -19.83
N PRO A 259 -4.91 2.57 -19.01
CA PRO A 259 -6.23 2.04 -18.72
C PRO A 259 -6.99 2.86 -17.67
N LEU A 260 -8.29 3.10 -17.88
CA LEU A 260 -9.16 3.76 -16.88
C LEU A 260 -9.37 2.93 -15.59
N ALA A 261 -9.17 1.61 -15.67
CA ALA A 261 -9.08 0.66 -14.57
C ALA A 261 -8.52 -0.65 -15.14
N TYR A 262 -7.80 -1.42 -14.34
CA TYR A 262 -7.19 -2.67 -14.79
C TYR A 262 -6.93 -3.63 -13.62
N THR A 263 -6.62 -4.87 -13.97
CA THR A 263 -6.21 -5.89 -13.00
C THR A 263 -4.85 -6.43 -13.38
N VAL A 264 -3.95 -6.50 -12.39
CA VAL A 264 -2.73 -7.31 -12.51
C VAL A 264 -2.96 -8.60 -11.74
N GLY A 265 -3.03 -9.69 -12.49
CA GLY A 265 -3.20 -11.03 -11.94
C GLY A 265 -1.89 -11.81 -12.00
N VAL A 266 -1.48 -12.39 -10.88
CA VAL A 266 -0.33 -13.32 -10.84
C VAL A 266 -0.81 -14.63 -10.21
N ASN A 267 -0.41 -15.75 -10.79
CA ASN A 267 -0.71 -17.09 -10.27
C ASN A 267 0.60 -17.78 -9.84
N ASN A 268 0.48 -18.80 -8.99
CA ASN A 268 1.62 -19.64 -8.60
C ASN A 268 1.94 -20.73 -9.64
N TYR A 269 1.42 -20.64 -10.88
CA TYR A 269 1.55 -21.73 -11.84
C TYR A 269 2.97 -21.80 -12.41
N GLY A 270 3.65 -22.94 -12.24
CA GLY A 270 5.01 -23.17 -12.74
C GLY A 270 6.15 -22.87 -11.75
N ILE A 271 5.82 -22.59 -10.49
CA ILE A 271 6.79 -22.47 -9.39
C ILE A 271 6.74 -23.79 -8.62
N THR A 272 7.52 -24.77 -9.08
CA THR A 272 7.78 -26.05 -8.40
C THR A 272 9.14 -26.05 -7.75
#